data_AF-A0A7W8P6K2-F1
#
_entry.id   AF-A0A7W8P6K2-F1
#
_cell.length_a   1.000
_cell.length_b   1.000
_cell.length_c   1.000
_cell.angle_alpha   90.00
_cell.angle_beta   90.00
_cell.angle_gamma   90.00
#
_symmetry.space_group_name_H-M   'P 1'
#
loop_
_entity.id
_entity.type
_entity.pdbx_description
1 polymer ?
#
loop_
_entity_poly.entity_id
_entity_poly.type
_entity_poly.pdbx_seq_one_letter_code
_entity_poly.pdbx_strand_id
1 'polypeptide(L)'
;MTIACRKYYKLLSNTVHPDGTGTVKKHYCLRRISHELIQVMPDKRTVLMGDDATNGGLFMFIADKEADLSAGTLYVAKWAQSSSAGAGAATLTWLKIGHATSDEIEALADTLTITDIMDIVTDEKNPPIDPTFTRIHFGAKFNWIRLKPGMEKAAAFLEAHRYAALRGASMGITKLEGTTVNAKDKILYSAMSQITASMVRGNDHSPDIALDKGISSGAVILVWGKEASVK
;
A
#
# COMPACT_ATOMS: atom_id res chain seq x y z
N MET A 1 -13.42 -8.11 -14.88
CA MET A 1 -12.02 -8.36 -14.47
C MET A 1 -11.88 -9.82 -14.03
N THR A 2 -11.27 -10.64 -14.88
CA THR A 2 -11.19 -12.11 -14.77
C THR A 2 -10.39 -12.57 -13.53
N ILE A 3 -10.68 -13.77 -13.02
CA ILE A 3 -10.01 -14.40 -11.86
C ILE A 3 -8.48 -14.38 -11.98
N ALA A 4 -7.95 -14.57 -13.20
CA ALA A 4 -6.51 -14.56 -13.47
C ALA A 4 -5.80 -13.27 -12.97
N CYS A 5 -6.41 -12.09 -13.09
CA CYS A 5 -5.77 -10.81 -12.71
C CYS A 5 -5.47 -10.71 -11.19
N ARG A 6 -6.18 -11.48 -10.35
CA ARG A 6 -6.05 -11.44 -8.88
C ARG A 6 -4.92 -12.34 -8.34
N LYS A 7 -4.40 -13.26 -9.15
CA LYS A 7 -3.22 -14.09 -8.84
C LYS A 7 -1.87 -13.44 -9.17
N TYR A 8 -1.89 -12.28 -9.82
CA TYR A 8 -0.69 -11.49 -10.17
C TYR A 8 -0.44 -10.36 -9.17
N TYR A 9 0.74 -9.74 -9.26
CA TYR A 9 1.18 -8.66 -8.37
C TYR A 9 1.24 -9.09 -6.89
N LYS A 10 1.73 -10.32 -6.67
CA LYS A 10 2.01 -10.89 -5.35
C LYS A 10 3.52 -10.98 -5.16
N LEU A 11 3.98 -10.79 -3.94
CA LEU A 11 5.39 -11.00 -3.61
C LEU A 11 5.77 -12.47 -3.79
N LEU A 12 6.91 -12.71 -4.41
CA LEU A 12 7.52 -14.02 -4.56
C LEU A 12 8.73 -14.15 -3.63
N SER A 13 8.90 -15.32 -3.02
CA SER A 13 10.19 -15.73 -2.48
C SER A 13 10.72 -16.91 -3.28
N ASN A 14 12.01 -16.86 -3.61
CA ASN A 14 12.70 -17.91 -4.37
C ASN A 14 13.75 -18.56 -3.47
N THR A 15 13.73 -19.89 -3.41
CA THR A 15 14.85 -20.68 -2.87
C THR A 15 15.62 -21.25 -4.05
N VAL A 16 16.93 -21.04 -4.09
CA VAL A 16 17.83 -21.67 -5.06
C VAL A 16 18.50 -22.85 -4.38
N HIS A 17 18.35 -24.04 -4.96
CA HIS A 17 18.90 -25.28 -4.43
C HIS A 17 20.33 -25.50 -4.93
N PRO A 18 21.17 -26.31 -4.24
CA PRO A 18 22.55 -26.57 -4.65
C PRO A 18 22.70 -27.20 -6.04
N ASP A 19 21.68 -27.87 -6.55
CA ASP A 19 21.64 -28.48 -7.88
C ASP A 19 21.24 -27.50 -9.00
N GLY A 20 21.04 -26.22 -8.67
CA GLY A 20 20.63 -25.18 -9.61
C GLY A 20 19.13 -25.13 -9.88
N THR A 21 18.33 -26.00 -9.27
CA THR A 21 16.87 -25.89 -9.32
C THR A 21 16.37 -24.82 -8.33
N GLY A 22 15.08 -24.50 -8.38
CA GLY A 22 14.51 -23.54 -7.45
C GLY A 22 13.06 -23.81 -7.10
N THR A 23 12.65 -23.27 -5.96
CA THR A 23 11.25 -23.28 -5.51
C THR A 23 10.76 -21.84 -5.39
N VAL A 24 9.60 -21.56 -5.99
CA VAL A 24 8.95 -20.25 -5.95
C VAL A 24 7.72 -20.35 -5.07
N LYS A 25 7.60 -19.46 -4.09
CA LYS A 25 6.39 -19.32 -3.25
C LYS A 25 5.77 -17.94 -3.44
N LYS A 26 4.47 -17.92 -3.70
CA LYS A 26 3.67 -16.69 -3.71
C LYS A 26 3.18 -16.39 -2.30
N HIS A 27 3.38 -15.17 -1.82
CA HIS A 27 2.85 -14.73 -0.53
C HIS A 27 1.63 -13.84 -0.73
N TYR A 28 0.46 -14.46 -0.81
CA TYR A 28 -0.80 -13.75 -1.08
C TYR A 28 -1.19 -12.78 0.04
N CYS A 29 -0.77 -13.04 1.28
CA CYS A 29 -1.02 -12.18 2.44
C CYS A 29 -0.12 -10.92 2.48
N LEU A 30 0.86 -10.76 1.57
CA LEU A 30 1.56 -9.48 1.38
C LEU A 30 0.85 -8.54 0.40
N ARG A 31 -0.47 -8.74 0.22
CA ARG A 31 -1.41 -7.96 -0.60
C ARG A 31 -1.06 -7.83 -2.09
N ARG A 32 -2.04 -7.37 -2.86
CA ARG A 32 -1.92 -7.04 -4.28
C ARG A 32 -1.69 -5.54 -4.45
N ILE A 33 -0.47 -5.15 -4.82
CA ILE A 33 -0.06 -3.77 -5.14
C ILE A 33 1.04 -3.76 -6.21
N SER A 34 1.43 -2.58 -6.68
CA SER A 34 2.60 -2.42 -7.56
C SER A 34 3.88 -2.54 -6.74
N HIS A 35 4.22 -3.79 -6.34
CA HIS A 35 5.40 -4.07 -5.54
C HIS A 35 6.66 -3.70 -6.34
N GLU A 36 7.44 -2.75 -5.82
CA GLU A 36 8.80 -2.49 -6.26
C GLU A 36 9.78 -3.23 -5.32
N LEU A 37 10.68 -2.52 -4.62
CA LEU A 37 11.57 -3.13 -3.63
C LEU A 37 10.85 -3.31 -2.29
N ILE A 38 11.06 -4.48 -1.69
CA ILE A 38 10.62 -4.78 -0.33
C ILE A 38 11.82 -4.95 0.60
N GLN A 39 11.68 -4.52 1.86
CA GLN A 39 12.71 -4.66 2.88
C GLN A 39 12.15 -5.50 4.03
N VAL A 40 12.77 -6.65 4.29
CA VAL A 40 12.57 -7.40 5.53
C VAL A 40 13.46 -6.79 6.62
N MET A 41 12.89 -6.46 7.76
CA MET A 41 13.60 -5.84 8.88
C MET A 41 14.45 -6.87 9.64
N PRO A 42 15.42 -6.42 10.47
CA PRO A 42 16.29 -7.32 11.24
C PRO A 42 15.56 -8.25 12.23
N ASP A 43 14.31 -7.92 12.60
CA ASP A 43 13.44 -8.79 13.40
C ASP A 43 12.92 -10.02 12.64
N LYS A 44 13.24 -10.14 11.34
CA LYS A 44 12.82 -11.22 10.43
C LYS A 44 11.30 -11.38 10.31
N ARG A 45 10.52 -10.36 10.68
CA ARG A 45 9.05 -10.39 10.68
C ARG A 45 8.45 -9.21 9.96
N THR A 46 8.98 -8.02 10.21
CA THR A 46 8.44 -6.78 9.67
C THR A 46 8.95 -6.61 8.24
N VAL A 47 8.04 -6.32 7.32
CA VAL A 47 8.32 -6.07 5.90
C VAL A 47 7.76 -4.70 5.54
N LEU A 48 8.61 -3.79 5.10
CA LEU A 48 8.15 -2.57 4.46
C LEU A 48 8.12 -2.78 2.94
N MET A 49 7.07 -2.30 2.30
CA MET A 49 6.84 -2.51 0.87
C MET A 49 6.67 -1.18 0.18
N GLY A 50 7.45 -0.97 -0.88
CA GLY A 50 7.22 0.11 -1.82
C GLY A 50 5.97 -0.12 -2.67
N ASP A 51 5.36 0.98 -3.09
CA ASP A 51 4.15 1.00 -3.93
C ASP A 51 4.41 1.93 -5.12
N ASP A 52 4.89 1.34 -6.21
CA ASP A 52 5.15 2.07 -7.45
C ASP A 52 3.84 2.33 -8.22
N ALA A 53 3.06 3.27 -7.69
CA ALA A 53 1.77 3.67 -8.24
C ALA A 53 1.59 5.19 -8.18
N THR A 54 0.63 5.70 -8.94
CA THR A 54 0.03 7.02 -8.71
C THR A 54 -1.03 6.90 -7.62
N ASN A 55 -1.07 7.82 -6.65
CA ASN A 55 -1.92 7.70 -5.45
C ASN A 55 -1.69 6.38 -4.70
N GLY A 56 -0.43 5.96 -4.60
CA GLY A 56 0.01 4.85 -3.79
C GLY A 56 0.10 5.20 -2.30
N GLY A 57 0.45 4.21 -1.51
CA GLY A 57 0.59 4.33 -0.05
C GLY A 57 1.86 3.68 0.47
N LEU A 58 2.23 4.02 1.71
CA LEU A 58 3.30 3.34 2.42
C LEU A 58 2.71 2.22 3.27
N PHE A 59 3.16 0.99 3.06
CA PHE A 59 2.59 -0.18 3.73
C PHE A 59 3.65 -1.00 4.46
N MET A 60 3.16 -1.68 5.50
CA MET A 60 3.96 -2.56 6.34
C MET A 60 3.20 -3.87 6.58
N PHE A 61 3.92 -4.98 6.57
CA PHE A 61 3.41 -6.28 6.96
C PHE A 61 4.23 -6.79 8.14
N ILE A 62 3.59 -7.37 9.15
CA ILE A 62 4.28 -8.00 10.28
C ILE A 62 3.87 -9.46 10.30
N ALA A 63 4.83 -10.34 10.02
CA ALA A 63 4.63 -11.78 10.06
C ALA A 63 4.30 -12.27 11.48
N ASP A 64 3.50 -13.32 11.58
CA ASP A 64 3.18 -13.94 12.87
C ASP A 64 4.41 -14.64 13.49
N LYS A 65 5.32 -15.15 12.64
CA LYS A 65 6.54 -15.87 13.04
C LYS A 65 7.77 -15.31 12.33
N GLU A 66 8.91 -15.38 12.99
CA GLU A 66 10.20 -15.01 12.38
C GLU A 66 10.50 -15.88 11.16
N ALA A 67 10.98 -15.25 10.09
CA ALA A 67 11.37 -15.89 8.83
C ALA A 67 10.25 -16.68 8.12
N ASP A 68 8.99 -16.47 8.48
CA ASP A 68 7.83 -17.10 7.84
C ASP A 68 6.79 -16.06 7.42
N LEU A 69 6.78 -15.74 6.13
CA LEU A 69 5.85 -14.78 5.54
C LEU A 69 4.48 -15.38 5.19
N SER A 70 4.17 -16.61 5.62
CA SER A 70 2.91 -17.28 5.28
C SER A 70 1.67 -16.70 5.96
N ALA A 71 1.82 -15.97 7.07
CA ALA A 71 0.72 -15.36 7.81
C ALA A 71 1.18 -14.09 8.54
N GLY A 72 0.28 -13.11 8.66
CA GLY A 72 0.60 -11.89 9.38
C GLY A 72 -0.44 -10.77 9.25
N THR A 73 -0.08 -9.63 9.83
CA THR A 73 -0.94 -8.43 9.87
C THR A 73 -0.44 -7.38 8.88
N LEU A 74 -1.36 -6.83 8.09
CA LEU A 74 -1.12 -5.77 7.13
C LEU A 74 -1.53 -4.40 7.70
N TYR A 75 -0.64 -3.42 7.51
CA TYR A 75 -0.77 -2.04 7.92
C TYR A 75 -0.51 -1.09 6.75
N VAL A 76 -1.10 0.10 6.82
CA VAL A 76 -0.86 1.21 5.90
C VAL A 76 -0.71 2.51 6.68
N ALA A 77 0.17 3.40 6.23
CA ALA A 77 0.44 4.66 6.90
C ALA A 77 -0.67 5.70 6.67
N LYS A 78 -0.98 6.46 7.72
CA LYS A 78 -1.61 7.77 7.64
C LYS A 78 -0.55 8.85 7.79
N TRP A 79 -0.53 9.79 6.86
CA TRP A 79 0.34 10.96 6.85
C TRP A 79 -0.35 12.12 7.58
N ALA A 80 0.14 12.45 8.77
CA ALA A 80 -0.26 13.66 9.49
C ALA A 80 0.79 14.74 9.24
N GLN A 81 0.62 15.52 8.17
CA GLN A 81 1.60 16.51 7.72
C GLN A 81 1.86 17.58 8.78
N SER A 82 3.13 17.78 9.13
CA SER A 82 3.61 18.83 10.03
C SER A 82 4.36 19.94 9.30
N SER A 83 4.86 19.68 8.09
CA SER A 83 5.47 20.68 7.20
C SER A 83 5.15 20.39 5.74
N SER A 84 4.81 21.43 4.97
CA SER A 84 4.62 21.40 3.51
C SER A 84 5.84 21.90 2.73
N ALA A 85 6.85 22.43 3.41
CA ALA A 85 8.02 23.03 2.78
C ALA A 85 8.98 21.96 2.25
N GLY A 86 9.53 22.20 1.05
CA GLY A 86 10.41 21.25 0.38
C GLY A 86 9.72 19.92 0.15
N ALA A 87 10.35 18.83 0.61
CA ALA A 87 9.79 17.49 0.51
C ALA A 87 8.80 17.15 1.66
N GLY A 88 8.66 18.04 2.65
CA GLY A 88 7.71 17.94 3.75
C GLY A 88 8.16 17.11 4.95
N ALA A 89 7.31 17.09 5.98
CA ALA A 89 7.46 16.27 7.17
C ALA A 89 6.09 15.89 7.75
N ALA A 90 6.00 14.78 8.47
CA ALA A 90 4.76 14.28 9.05
C ALA A 90 4.97 13.35 10.24
N THR A 91 3.94 13.20 11.07
CA THR A 91 3.82 12.04 11.95
C THR A 91 3.12 10.92 11.19
N LEU A 92 3.66 9.69 11.24
CA LEU A 92 3.01 8.52 10.66
C LEU A 92 2.27 7.72 11.71
N THR A 93 1.01 7.41 11.44
CA THR A 93 0.25 6.43 12.22
C THR A 93 -0.03 5.21 11.35
N TRP A 94 0.21 4.02 11.88
CA TRP A 94 0.00 2.77 11.15
C TRP A 94 -1.41 2.22 11.39
N LEU A 95 -2.24 2.22 10.35
CA LEU A 95 -3.59 1.69 10.39
C LEU A 95 -3.55 0.20 10.09
N LYS A 96 -3.99 -0.63 11.03
CA LYS A 96 -4.22 -2.06 10.78
C LYS A 96 -5.38 -2.22 9.80
N ILE A 97 -5.15 -2.88 8.67
CA ILE A 97 -6.18 -3.10 7.64
C ILE A 97 -6.55 -4.57 7.44
N GLY A 98 -5.76 -5.53 7.94
CA GLY A 98 -6.15 -6.94 7.89
C GLY A 98 -5.15 -7.87 8.54
N HIS A 99 -5.58 -9.09 8.80
CA HIS A 99 -4.72 -10.24 9.14
C HIS A 99 -5.22 -11.45 8.35
N ALA A 100 -4.31 -12.22 7.79
CA ALA A 100 -4.63 -13.41 7.01
C ALA A 100 -3.40 -14.32 6.82
N THR A 101 -3.66 -15.57 6.43
CA THR A 101 -2.65 -16.45 5.83
C THR A 101 -2.63 -16.31 4.31
N SER A 102 -1.54 -16.71 3.66
CA SER A 102 -1.46 -16.74 2.19
C SER A 102 -2.49 -17.71 1.59
N ASP A 103 -2.70 -18.87 2.22
CA ASP A 103 -3.65 -19.88 1.74
C ASP A 103 -5.10 -19.35 1.77
N GLU A 104 -5.47 -18.61 2.82
CA GLU A 104 -6.78 -17.96 2.90
C GLU A 104 -6.97 -16.96 1.74
N ILE A 105 -5.97 -16.12 1.47
CA ILE A 105 -6.07 -15.11 0.42
C ILE A 105 -6.00 -15.72 -0.98
N GLU A 106 -5.24 -16.81 -1.17
CA GLU A 106 -5.24 -17.57 -2.41
C GLU A 106 -6.63 -18.16 -2.68
N ALA A 107 -7.25 -18.82 -1.70
CA ALA A 107 -8.60 -19.35 -1.84
C ALA A 107 -9.63 -18.26 -2.19
N LEU A 108 -9.53 -17.08 -1.58
CA LEU A 108 -10.37 -15.92 -1.93
C LEU A 108 -10.07 -15.40 -3.34
N ALA A 109 -8.80 -15.34 -3.75
CA ALA A 109 -8.41 -14.88 -5.08
C ALA A 109 -8.93 -15.80 -6.20
N ASP A 110 -9.05 -17.09 -5.89
CA ASP A 110 -9.50 -18.15 -6.80
C ASP A 110 -11.02 -18.13 -7.02
N THR A 111 -11.76 -17.63 -6.03
CA THR A 111 -13.23 -17.72 -6.00
C THR A 111 -13.90 -16.38 -6.24
N LEU A 112 -13.42 -15.30 -5.61
CA LEU A 112 -14.09 -14.01 -5.64
C LEU A 112 -13.73 -13.20 -6.88
N THR A 113 -14.66 -12.37 -7.30
CA THR A 113 -14.47 -11.24 -8.21
C THR A 113 -14.50 -9.90 -7.47
N ILE A 114 -14.00 -8.83 -8.11
CA ILE A 114 -14.06 -7.50 -7.50
C ILE A 114 -15.50 -7.10 -7.15
N THR A 115 -16.47 -7.47 -7.98
CA THR A 115 -17.89 -7.24 -7.74
C THR A 115 -18.43 -8.07 -6.60
N ASP A 116 -17.79 -9.18 -6.20
CA ASP A 116 -18.17 -9.93 -4.98
C ASP A 116 -17.63 -9.26 -3.71
N ILE A 117 -16.61 -8.41 -3.84
CA ILE A 117 -15.94 -7.73 -2.73
C ILE A 117 -16.53 -6.33 -2.48
N MET A 118 -16.76 -5.56 -3.54
CA MET A 118 -17.21 -4.17 -3.44
C MET A 118 -17.92 -3.70 -4.70
N ASP A 119 -18.86 -2.77 -4.51
CA ASP A 119 -19.42 -1.98 -5.60
C ASP A 119 -18.50 -0.79 -5.87
N ILE A 120 -18.30 -0.43 -7.13
CA ILE A 120 -17.40 0.65 -7.56
C ILE A 120 -18.09 1.47 -8.64
N VAL A 121 -18.18 2.78 -8.42
CA VAL A 121 -18.56 3.77 -9.44
C VAL A 121 -17.36 4.66 -9.70
N THR A 122 -17.04 4.90 -10.97
CA THR A 122 -15.87 5.68 -11.40
C THR A 122 -16.24 6.88 -12.27
N ASP A 123 -17.53 7.08 -12.54
CA ASP A 123 -17.99 8.22 -13.32
C ASP A 123 -18.07 9.46 -12.43
N GLU A 124 -17.04 10.30 -12.49
CA GLU A 124 -16.98 11.54 -11.71
C GLU A 124 -18.03 12.57 -12.12
N LYS A 125 -18.57 12.48 -13.35
CA LYS A 125 -19.61 13.40 -13.83
C LYS A 125 -20.98 13.06 -13.24
N ASN A 126 -21.19 11.78 -12.88
CA ASN A 126 -22.44 11.27 -12.35
C ASN A 126 -22.17 10.44 -11.08
N PRO A 127 -21.73 11.06 -9.97
CA PRO A 127 -21.47 10.34 -8.74
C PRO A 127 -22.76 9.70 -8.17
N PRO A 128 -22.67 8.55 -7.49
CA PRO A 128 -23.83 7.94 -6.87
C PRO A 128 -24.40 8.86 -5.77
N ILE A 129 -25.72 8.97 -5.73
CA ILE A 129 -26.45 9.71 -4.69
C ILE A 129 -26.68 8.88 -3.41
N ASP A 130 -26.46 7.55 -3.49
CA ASP A 130 -26.60 6.63 -2.38
C ASP A 130 -25.50 6.87 -1.34
N PRO A 131 -25.84 7.28 -0.11
CA PRO A 131 -24.87 7.66 0.92
C PRO A 131 -24.05 6.48 1.46
N THR A 132 -24.41 5.24 1.10
CA THR A 132 -23.63 4.06 1.46
C THR A 132 -22.35 3.91 0.63
N PHE A 133 -22.20 4.68 -0.45
CA PHE A 133 -20.95 4.82 -1.18
C PHE A 133 -20.04 5.85 -0.52
N THR A 134 -18.77 5.49 -0.33
CA THR A 134 -17.73 6.41 0.13
C THR A 134 -16.86 6.85 -1.04
N ARG A 135 -16.71 8.16 -1.22
CA ARG A 135 -15.77 8.72 -2.20
C ARG A 135 -14.34 8.55 -1.70
N ILE A 136 -13.47 8.02 -2.56
CA ILE A 136 -12.05 7.81 -2.30
C ILE A 136 -11.19 8.31 -3.46
N HIS A 137 -9.93 8.63 -3.17
CA HIS A 137 -8.91 8.92 -4.16
C HIS A 137 -8.25 7.63 -4.63
N PHE A 138 -8.09 7.46 -5.94
CA PHE A 138 -7.47 6.27 -6.52
C PHE A 138 -6.96 6.54 -7.95
N GLY A 139 -5.66 6.37 -8.17
CA GLY A 139 -5.06 6.43 -9.51
C GLY A 139 -5.36 7.72 -10.27
N ALA A 140 -5.15 8.88 -9.63
CA ALA A 140 -5.45 10.22 -10.15
C ALA A 140 -6.93 10.48 -10.50
N LYS A 141 -7.85 9.70 -9.93
CA LYS A 141 -9.31 9.85 -10.09
C LYS A 141 -10.03 9.64 -8.77
N PHE A 142 -11.32 9.97 -8.74
CA PHE A 142 -12.24 9.53 -7.71
C PHE A 142 -12.88 8.19 -8.07
N ASN A 143 -12.94 7.31 -7.07
CA ASN A 143 -13.90 6.21 -7.07
C ASN A 143 -14.92 6.46 -5.94
N TRP A 144 -16.14 5.98 -6.13
CA TRP A 144 -17.11 5.81 -5.07
C TRP A 144 -17.24 4.32 -4.85
N ILE A 145 -16.95 3.88 -3.62
CA ILE A 145 -16.96 2.45 -3.31
C ILE A 145 -17.87 2.14 -2.15
N ARG A 146 -18.45 0.95 -2.19
CA ARG A 146 -19.20 0.36 -1.08
C ARG A 146 -18.71 -1.06 -0.87
N LEU A 147 -18.15 -1.32 0.30
CA LEU A 147 -17.70 -2.65 0.67
C LEU A 147 -18.90 -3.56 0.93
N LYS A 148 -18.84 -4.80 0.43
CA LYS A 148 -19.87 -5.80 0.72
C LYS A 148 -19.67 -6.38 2.13
N PRO A 149 -20.74 -6.69 2.88
CA PRO A 149 -20.62 -7.21 4.24
C PRO A 149 -19.71 -8.45 4.32
N GLY A 150 -18.77 -8.46 5.28
CA GLY A 150 -17.86 -9.60 5.50
C GLY A 150 -16.69 -9.68 4.51
N MET A 151 -16.56 -8.74 3.57
CA MET A 151 -15.49 -8.75 2.56
C MET A 151 -14.25 -7.94 2.96
N GLU A 152 -14.12 -7.52 4.22
CA GLU A 152 -12.99 -6.72 4.72
C GLU A 152 -11.65 -7.40 4.46
N LYS A 153 -11.55 -8.71 4.71
CA LYS A 153 -10.32 -9.48 4.46
C LYS A 153 -10.00 -9.51 2.96
N ALA A 154 -10.97 -9.87 2.13
CA ALA A 154 -10.77 -9.90 0.68
C ALA A 154 -10.35 -8.52 0.15
N ALA A 155 -11.01 -7.45 0.59
CA ALA A 155 -10.68 -6.08 0.20
C ALA A 155 -9.29 -5.66 0.64
N ALA A 156 -8.87 -5.99 1.87
CA ALA A 156 -7.55 -5.65 2.40
C ALA A 156 -6.39 -6.25 1.58
N PHE A 157 -6.54 -7.46 1.06
CA PHE A 157 -5.45 -8.18 0.39
C PHE A 157 -5.58 -8.29 -1.13
N LEU A 158 -6.77 -8.14 -1.70
CA LEU A 158 -7.03 -8.22 -3.15
C LEU A 158 -7.30 -6.85 -3.81
N GLU A 159 -7.85 -5.90 -3.06
CA GLU A 159 -8.19 -4.54 -3.51
C GLU A 159 -7.57 -3.46 -2.60
N ALA A 160 -6.32 -3.69 -2.20
CA ALA A 160 -5.68 -3.03 -1.06
C ALA A 160 -5.65 -1.51 -1.14
N HIS A 161 -5.40 -0.90 -2.32
CA HIS A 161 -5.39 0.56 -2.45
C HIS A 161 -6.76 1.19 -2.16
N ARG A 162 -7.82 0.60 -2.73
CA ARG A 162 -9.20 1.06 -2.49
C ARG A 162 -9.59 0.89 -1.02
N TYR A 163 -9.27 -0.28 -0.46
CA TYR A 163 -9.57 -0.55 0.94
C TYR A 163 -8.77 0.36 1.88
N ALA A 164 -7.49 0.60 1.62
CA ALA A 164 -6.66 1.52 2.40
C ALA A 164 -7.24 2.95 2.38
N ALA A 165 -7.61 3.47 1.21
CA ALA A 165 -8.26 4.77 1.08
C ALA A 165 -9.59 4.83 1.87
N LEU A 166 -10.41 3.78 1.78
CA LEU A 166 -11.67 3.65 2.54
C LEU A 166 -11.43 3.62 4.06
N ARG A 167 -10.34 2.99 4.50
CA ARG A 167 -9.92 2.96 5.91
C ARG A 167 -9.26 4.25 6.37
N GLY A 168 -9.19 5.26 5.50
CA GLY A 168 -8.70 6.61 5.81
C GLY A 168 -7.19 6.77 5.69
N ALA A 169 -6.47 5.78 5.15
CA ALA A 169 -5.03 5.86 4.93
C ALA A 169 -4.64 6.98 3.97
N SER A 170 -3.38 7.40 4.00
CA SER A 170 -2.87 8.39 3.06
C SER A 170 -2.41 7.73 1.77
N MET A 171 -3.21 7.93 0.73
CA MET A 171 -3.03 7.34 -0.61
C MET A 171 -2.67 8.43 -1.63
N GLY A 172 -1.68 9.24 -1.29
CA GLY A 172 -1.23 10.39 -2.09
C GLY A 172 0.17 10.25 -2.67
N ILE A 173 0.96 9.27 -2.18
CA ILE A 173 2.37 9.12 -2.55
C ILE A 173 2.45 8.56 -3.96
N THR A 174 3.30 9.15 -4.79
CA THR A 174 3.50 8.67 -6.16
C THR A 174 4.91 8.11 -6.32
N LYS A 175 5.06 6.97 -7.00
CA LYS A 175 6.35 6.37 -7.37
C LYS A 175 7.26 6.06 -6.18
N LEU A 176 6.79 5.29 -5.20
CA LEU A 176 7.60 4.89 -4.04
C LEU A 176 8.34 3.59 -4.35
N GLU A 177 9.60 3.73 -4.76
CA GLU A 177 10.34 2.69 -5.49
C GLU A 177 11.27 1.87 -4.58
N GLY A 178 12.28 2.51 -4.01
CA GLY A 178 13.31 1.86 -3.19
C GLY A 178 12.99 1.94 -1.71
N THR A 179 13.18 0.85 -0.97
CA THR A 179 13.05 0.83 0.49
C THR A 179 14.25 0.15 1.14
N THR A 180 14.79 0.73 2.22
CA THR A 180 15.86 0.11 3.01
C THR A 180 15.83 0.53 4.48
N VAL A 181 16.68 -0.08 5.32
CA VAL A 181 16.77 0.21 6.74
C VAL A 181 18.23 0.34 7.20
N ASN A 182 18.50 1.39 7.95
CA ASN A 182 19.68 1.44 8.81
C ASN A 182 19.32 0.76 10.14
N ALA A 183 19.75 -0.50 10.27
CA ALA A 183 19.43 -1.32 11.45
C ALA A 183 20.04 -0.77 12.75
N LYS A 184 21.21 -0.13 12.68
CA LYS A 184 21.91 0.43 13.84
C LYS A 184 21.12 1.57 14.46
N ASP A 185 20.68 2.49 13.61
CA ASP A 185 19.99 3.71 14.04
C ASP A 185 18.47 3.56 14.03
N LYS A 186 17.95 2.41 13.57
CA LYS A 186 16.52 2.08 13.46
C LYS A 186 15.74 3.08 12.61
N ILE A 187 16.35 3.47 11.49
CA ILE A 187 15.77 4.41 10.53
C ILE A 187 15.44 3.65 9.27
N LEU A 188 14.20 3.77 8.83
CA LEU A 188 13.76 3.28 7.55
C LEU A 188 13.82 4.39 6.51
N TYR A 189 14.18 4.03 5.29
CA TYR A 189 14.29 4.93 4.15
C TYR A 189 13.40 4.42 3.04
N SER A 190 12.61 5.30 2.46
CA SER A 190 11.83 5.01 1.25
C SER A 190 12.05 6.12 0.22
N ALA A 191 12.63 5.77 -0.91
CA ALA A 191 12.87 6.67 -2.02
C ALA A 191 11.62 6.80 -2.90
N MET A 192 11.41 8.00 -3.42
CA MET A 192 10.47 8.26 -4.49
C MET A 192 11.16 9.00 -5.62
N SER A 193 10.79 8.70 -6.87
CA SER A 193 11.40 9.35 -8.03
C SER A 193 10.98 10.81 -8.21
N GLN A 194 9.86 11.22 -7.61
CA GLN A 194 9.35 12.60 -7.71
C GLN A 194 8.26 12.91 -6.68
N ILE A 195 8.11 14.20 -6.40
CA ILE A 195 6.95 14.79 -5.73
C ILE A 195 6.16 15.54 -6.81
N THR A 196 4.97 15.06 -7.11
CA THR A 196 4.14 15.64 -8.17
C THR A 196 2.66 15.34 -7.94
N ALA A 197 1.80 16.02 -8.71
CA ALA A 197 0.36 15.75 -8.79
C ALA A 197 -0.30 15.57 -7.42
N SER A 198 -0.68 14.34 -7.06
CA SER A 198 -1.36 13.98 -5.81
C SER A 198 -0.58 14.32 -4.54
N MET A 199 0.70 14.69 -4.63
CA MET A 199 1.49 15.10 -3.48
C MET A 199 1.56 16.63 -3.30
N VAL A 200 1.11 17.40 -4.30
CA VAL A 200 1.27 18.85 -4.35
C VAL A 200 -0.05 19.53 -4.03
N ARG A 201 0.02 20.58 -3.19
CA ARG A 201 -1.13 21.37 -2.74
C ARG A 201 -1.96 21.85 -3.94
N GLY A 202 -3.28 21.73 -3.80
CA GLY A 202 -4.25 22.13 -4.81
C GLY A 202 -4.63 21.03 -5.80
N ASN A 203 -4.08 19.81 -5.65
CA ASN A 203 -4.57 18.65 -6.38
C ASN A 203 -5.86 18.12 -5.75
N ASP A 204 -6.94 18.06 -6.55
CA ASP A 204 -8.24 17.59 -6.08
C ASP A 204 -8.25 16.11 -5.71
N HIS A 205 -7.26 15.33 -6.18
CA HIS A 205 -7.21 13.88 -6.03
C HIS A 205 -6.26 13.39 -4.92
N SER A 206 -5.74 14.25 -4.04
CA SER A 206 -5.21 13.83 -2.72
C SER A 206 -4.93 15.06 -1.85
N PRO A 207 -5.77 15.33 -0.83
CA PRO A 207 -5.63 16.53 -0.01
C PRO A 207 -4.76 16.34 1.24
N ASP A 208 -4.44 15.11 1.63
CA ASP A 208 -3.77 14.83 2.91
C ASP A 208 -2.24 14.84 2.82
N ILE A 209 -1.67 14.71 1.62
CA ILE A 209 -0.29 15.07 1.31
C ILE A 209 -0.35 16.31 0.41
N ALA A 210 0.04 17.46 0.96
CA ALA A 210 -0.12 18.75 0.30
C ALA A 210 1.16 19.57 0.46
N LEU A 211 2.17 19.19 -0.32
CA LEU A 211 3.46 19.86 -0.36
C LEU A 211 3.37 21.13 -1.22
N ASP A 212 4.14 22.16 -0.87
CA ASP A 212 3.98 23.48 -1.49
C ASP A 212 4.47 23.53 -2.94
N LYS A 213 5.38 22.64 -3.33
CA LYS A 213 5.97 22.57 -4.67
C LYS A 213 6.22 21.14 -5.11
N GLY A 214 6.09 20.90 -6.41
CA GLY A 214 6.58 19.67 -7.03
C GLY A 214 8.11 19.64 -7.09
N ILE A 215 8.68 18.43 -7.05
CA ILE A 215 10.11 18.14 -7.16
C ILE A 215 10.29 16.98 -8.13
N SER A 216 11.00 17.18 -9.24
CA SER A 216 11.23 16.15 -10.28
C SER A 216 12.57 15.43 -10.15
N SER A 217 13.35 15.71 -9.11
CA SER A 217 14.68 15.14 -8.86
C SER A 217 14.69 14.00 -7.82
N GLY A 218 13.52 13.49 -7.44
CA GLY A 218 13.36 12.52 -6.35
C GLY A 218 13.38 13.13 -4.94
N ALA A 219 12.99 12.30 -3.98
CA ALA A 219 12.99 12.61 -2.54
C ALA A 219 13.09 11.31 -1.72
N VAL A 220 13.44 11.41 -0.42
CA VAL A 220 13.51 10.23 0.46
C VAL A 220 12.69 10.47 1.73
N ILE A 221 11.70 9.62 1.97
CA ILE A 221 11.01 9.54 3.26
C ILE A 221 11.90 8.78 4.24
N LEU A 222 12.22 9.43 5.35
CA LEU A 222 12.82 8.82 6.53
C LEU A 222 11.69 8.49 7.50
N VAL A 223 11.62 7.26 7.98
CA VAL A 223 10.65 6.85 9.00
C VAL A 223 11.39 6.40 10.26
N TRP A 224 11.18 7.15 11.34
CA TRP A 224 11.56 6.80 12.70
C TRP A 224 10.32 6.28 13.45
N GLY A 225 10.52 5.60 14.58
CA GLY A 225 9.50 4.82 15.29
C GLY A 225 8.16 5.48 15.61
N LYS A 226 7.98 6.80 15.39
CA LYS A 226 6.69 7.51 15.40
C LYS A 226 6.58 8.67 14.38
N GLU A 227 7.63 9.02 13.67
CA GLU A 227 7.69 10.26 12.86
C GLU A 227 8.34 9.99 11.52
N ALA A 228 7.89 10.69 10.49
CA ALA A 228 8.53 10.71 9.18
C ALA A 228 8.99 12.12 8.78
N SER A 229 10.17 12.20 8.22
CA SER A 229 10.69 13.43 7.62
C SER A 229 11.16 13.13 6.21
N VAL A 230 10.88 14.00 5.25
CA VAL A 230 11.38 13.80 3.89
C VAL A 230 12.58 14.71 3.69
N LYS A 231 13.68 14.15 3.18
CA LYS A 231 14.91 14.89 2.83
C LYS A 231 15.10 14.96 1.33
#